data_AF-A0A9E1P6W5-F1
#
_entry.id   AF-A0A9E1P6W5-F1
#
_cell.length_a   1.000
_cell.length_b   1.000
_cell.length_c   1.000
_cell.angle_alpha   90.00
_cell.angle_beta   90.00
_cell.angle_gamma   90.00
#
_symmetry.space_group_name_H-M   'P 1'
#
loop_
_entity.id
_entity.type
_entity.pdbx_description
1 polymer ?
#
loop_
_entity_poly.entity_id
_entity_poly.type
_entity_poly.pdbx_seq_one_letter_code
_entity_poly.pdbx_strand_id
1 'polypeptide(L)'
;MAIFFASISAIGNALFAYGQKKSMVSANPYIFLICTLAVCTFLFLITYFFSPQIKLSAFIKHNFIWFTISGIGFFLTFIGFYFLYTRFGTSYYSLYAVLSILTTAIVVGIFIFKESFNFYHGLSLITTFLTILFFYLGSLKVTT
;
A
#
# COMPACT_ATOMS: atom_id res chain seq x y z
N MET A 1 15.11 0.62 -13.65
CA MET A 1 14.98 1.33 -12.37
C MET A 1 13.60 1.17 -11.73
N ALA A 2 12.50 1.48 -12.41
CA ALA A 2 11.15 1.37 -11.82
C ALA A 2 10.80 -0.02 -11.27
N ILE A 3 11.11 -1.09 -12.02
CA ILE A 3 10.87 -2.49 -11.59
C ILE A 3 11.58 -2.80 -10.26
N PHE A 4 12.82 -2.36 -10.10
CA PHE A 4 13.61 -2.61 -8.90
C PHE A 4 12.97 -1.98 -7.65
N PHE A 5 12.58 -0.70 -7.72
CA PHE A 5 11.89 -0.04 -6.61
C PHE A 5 10.52 -0.66 -6.34
N ALA A 6 9.78 -1.04 -7.38
CA ALA A 6 8.52 -1.76 -7.22
C ALA A 6 8.71 -3.12 -6.53
N SER A 7 9.79 -3.84 -6.84
CA SER A 7 10.12 -5.12 -6.18
C SER A 7 10.42 -4.94 -4.69
N ILE A 8 11.18 -3.91 -4.31
CA ILE A 8 11.44 -3.60 -2.89
C ILE A 8 10.13 -3.36 -2.15
N SER A 9 9.25 -2.51 -2.71
CA SER A 9 7.93 -2.24 -2.12
C SER A 9 7.06 -3.49 -2.04
N ALA A 10 7.10 -4.36 -3.05
CA ALA A 10 6.37 -5.63 -3.06
C ALA A 10 6.85 -6.58 -1.95
N ILE A 11 8.17 -6.70 -1.73
CA ILE A 11 8.76 -7.49 -0.65
C ILE A 11 8.35 -6.93 0.71
N GLY A 12 8.45 -5.61 0.89
CA GLY A 12 8.02 -4.94 2.13
C GLY A 12 6.54 -5.20 2.44
N ASN A 13 5.66 -5.09 1.44
CA ASN A 13 4.25 -5.41 1.61
C ASN A 13 4.02 -6.89 1.95
N ALA A 14 4.75 -7.83 1.34
CA ALA A 14 4.63 -9.25 1.65
C ALA A 14 5.01 -9.55 3.13
N LEU A 15 6.09 -8.95 3.64
CA LEU A 15 6.47 -9.04 5.05
C LEU A 15 5.40 -8.45 5.97
N PHE A 16 4.83 -7.31 5.60
CA PHE A 16 3.78 -6.66 6.37
C PHE A 16 2.51 -7.53 6.44
N ALA A 17 2.08 -8.09 5.32
CA ALA A 17 0.94 -9.01 5.25
C ALA A 17 1.19 -10.28 6.08
N TYR A 18 2.39 -10.85 6.00
CA TYR A 18 2.79 -12.00 6.80
C TYR A 18 2.70 -11.72 8.31
N GLY A 19 3.29 -10.62 8.77
CA GLY A 19 3.28 -10.23 10.18
C GLY A 19 1.86 -10.00 10.72
N GLN A 20 1.00 -9.34 9.93
CA GLN A 20 -0.41 -9.14 10.29
C GLN A 20 -1.21 -10.43 10.31
N LYS A 21 -0.97 -11.34 9.36
CA LYS A 21 -1.69 -12.62 9.33
C LYS A 21 -1.33 -13.51 10.52
N LYS A 22 -0.08 -13.41 10.99
CA LYS A 22 0.44 -14.19 12.13
C LYS A 22 0.16 -13.54 13.49
N SER A 23 -0.21 -12.27 13.53
CA SER A 23 -0.51 -11.61 14.79
C SER A 23 -1.81 -12.13 15.39
N MET A 24 -1.94 -11.99 16.70
CA MET A 24 -3.17 -12.32 17.40
C MET A 24 -4.28 -11.36 16.95
N VAL A 25 -5.44 -11.92 16.58
CA VAL A 25 -6.62 -11.12 16.27
C VAL A 25 -7.10 -10.44 17.55
N SER A 26 -6.88 -9.13 17.63
CA SER A 26 -7.28 -8.29 18.76
C SER A 26 -8.52 -7.47 18.43
N ALA A 27 -9.35 -7.21 19.44
CA ALA A 27 -10.43 -6.23 19.38
C ALA A 27 -9.88 -4.80 19.19
N ASN A 28 -8.64 -4.54 19.60
CA ASN A 28 -7.94 -3.27 19.41
C ASN A 28 -6.83 -3.42 18.36
N PRO A 29 -7.11 -3.16 17.07
CA PRO A 29 -6.14 -3.26 15.99
C PRO A 29 -5.04 -2.18 16.06
N TYR A 30 -5.33 -1.06 16.72
CA TYR A 30 -4.50 0.13 16.69
C TYR A 30 -3.19 -0.06 17.43
N ILE A 31 -3.17 -0.85 18.51
CA ILE A 31 -1.94 -1.12 19.28
C ILE A 31 -0.92 -1.83 18.38
N PHE A 32 -1.34 -2.85 17.62
CA PHE A 32 -0.47 -3.55 16.68
C PHE A 32 0.09 -2.59 15.62
N LEU A 33 -0.77 -1.73 15.07
CA LEU A 33 -0.37 -0.77 14.04
C LEU A 33 0.57 0.32 14.57
N ILE A 34 0.36 0.82 15.79
CA ILE A 34 1.24 1.77 16.46
C ILE A 34 2.62 1.14 16.69
N CYS A 35 2.68 -0.07 17.22
CA CYS A 35 3.94 -0.79 17.39
C CYS A 35 4.65 -1.04 16.05
N THR A 36 3.89 -1.38 15.01
CA THR A 36 4.44 -1.58 13.65
C THR A 36 5.02 -0.28 13.08
N LEU A 37 4.30 0.83 13.24
CA LEU A 37 4.77 2.16 12.85
C LEU A 37 6.00 2.58 13.63
N ALA A 38 6.09 2.29 14.94
CA ALA A 38 7.26 2.59 15.75
C ALA A 38 8.52 1.87 15.22
N VAL A 39 8.41 0.58 14.88
CA VAL A 39 9.52 -0.17 14.24
C VAL A 39 9.88 0.45 12.89
N CYS A 40 8.90 0.81 12.07
CA CYS A 40 9.11 1.45 10.77
C CYS A 40 9.84 2.81 10.91
N THR A 41 9.36 3.66 11.82
CA THR A 41 9.99 4.95 12.12
C THR A 41 11.42 4.77 12.63
N PHE A 42 11.68 3.80 13.49
CA PHE A 42 13.02 3.50 13.96
C PHE A 42 13.99 3.13 12.82
N LEU A 43 13.55 2.28 11.88
CA LEU A 43 14.34 1.95 10.70
C LEU A 43 14.60 3.17 9.80
N PHE A 44 13.61 4.03 9.60
CA PHE A 44 13.81 5.29 8.89
C PHE A 44 14.82 6.20 9.58
N LEU A 45 14.76 6.31 10.91
CA LEU A 45 15.72 7.09 11.68
C LEU A 45 17.15 6.57 11.52
N ILE A 46 17.35 5.24 11.54
CA ILE A 46 18.67 4.64 11.24
C ILE A 46 19.13 5.08 9.85
N THR A 47 18.31 4.89 8.83
CA THR A 47 18.69 5.25 7.44
C THR A 47 18.92 6.75 7.23
N TYR A 48 18.22 7.60 7.98
CA TYR A 48 18.41 9.04 7.96
C TYR A 48 19.84 9.45 8.36
N PHE A 49 20.47 8.77 9.32
CA PHE A 49 21.84 9.07 9.71
C PHE A 49 22.88 8.76 8.63
N PHE A 50 22.55 7.87 7.69
CA PHE A 50 23.40 7.55 6.53
C PHE A 50 23.10 8.40 5.30
N SER A 51 22.16 9.33 5.40
CA SER A 51 21.70 10.16 4.28
C SER A 51 22.31 11.58 4.33
N PRO A 52 22.42 12.26 3.17
CA PRO A 52 22.87 13.66 3.13
C PRO A 52 21.99 14.56 4.00
N GLN A 53 22.64 15.41 4.80
CA GLN A 53 21.94 16.29 5.72
C GLN A 53 21.34 17.51 5.00
N ILE A 54 20.09 17.80 5.31
CA ILE A 54 19.34 18.94 4.76
C ILE A 54 18.88 19.87 5.88
N LYS A 55 18.48 21.10 5.54
CA LYS A 55 17.85 22.03 6.50
C LYS A 55 16.45 21.51 6.87
N LEU A 56 16.38 20.75 7.96
CA LEU A 56 15.18 20.04 8.42
C LEU A 56 13.97 20.98 8.57
N SER A 57 14.15 22.14 9.20
CA SER A 57 13.06 23.10 9.45
C SER A 57 12.42 23.62 8.16
N ALA A 58 13.23 23.92 7.15
CA ALA A 58 12.74 24.37 5.84
C ALA A 58 12.01 23.24 5.11
N PHE A 59 12.56 22.01 5.16
CA PHE A 59 11.96 20.85 4.53
C PHE A 59 10.58 20.50 5.13
N ILE A 60 10.47 20.50 6.47
CA ILE A 60 9.22 20.22 7.18
C ILE A 60 8.18 21.29 6.85
N LYS A 61 8.54 22.58 6.93
CA LYS A 61 7.61 23.67 6.61
C LYS A 61 7.10 23.59 5.19
N HIS A 62 7.98 23.29 4.23
CA HIS A 62 7.59 23.19 2.83
C HIS A 62 6.66 22.00 2.57
N ASN A 63 6.87 20.87 3.25
CA ASN A 63 6.16 19.62 2.97
C ASN A 63 5.04 19.31 3.97
N PHE A 64 4.68 20.23 4.86
CA PHE A 64 3.72 20.00 5.95
C PHE A 64 2.41 19.38 5.47
N ILE A 65 1.81 19.98 4.44
CA ILE A 65 0.55 19.51 3.85
C ILE A 65 0.74 18.13 3.23
N TRP A 66 1.84 17.89 2.53
CA TRP A 66 2.09 16.66 1.80
C TRP A 66 2.31 15.46 2.72
N PHE A 67 3.15 15.57 3.75
CA PHE A 67 3.30 14.46 4.69
C PHE A 67 2.02 14.24 5.51
N THR A 68 1.19 15.27 5.71
CA THR A 68 -0.09 15.13 6.41
C THR A 68 -1.07 14.30 5.57
N ILE A 69 -1.22 14.63 4.28
CA ILE A 69 -2.04 13.86 3.34
C ILE A 69 -1.52 12.42 3.23
N SER A 70 -0.22 12.23 3.08
CA SER A 70 0.40 10.90 3.03
C SER A 70 0.19 10.12 4.33
N GLY A 71 0.27 10.78 5.49
CA GLY A 71 0.02 10.17 6.79
C GLY A 71 -1.41 9.67 6.96
N ILE A 72 -2.41 10.47 6.50
CA ILE A 72 -3.81 10.03 6.45
C ILE A 72 -3.96 8.82 5.53
N GLY A 73 -3.30 8.84 4.36
CA GLY A 73 -3.26 7.70 3.46
C GLY A 73 -2.71 6.43 4.13
N PHE A 74 -1.55 6.53 4.79
CA PHE A 74 -0.96 5.41 5.54
C PHE A 74 -1.90 4.86 6.62
N PHE A 75 -2.57 5.73 7.38
CA PHE A 75 -3.55 5.32 8.38
C PHE A 75 -4.67 4.47 7.77
N LEU A 76 -5.29 4.94 6.69
CA LEU A 76 -6.37 4.21 6.01
C LEU A 76 -5.88 2.88 5.43
N THR A 77 -4.72 2.88 4.77
CA THR A 77 -4.11 1.67 4.21
C THR A 77 -3.82 0.63 5.27
N PHE A 78 -3.22 1.04 6.40
CA PHE A 78 -2.81 0.11 7.45
C PHE A 78 -4.01 -0.48 8.20
N ILE A 79 -5.05 0.30 8.46
CA ILE A 79 -6.30 -0.21 9.02
C ILE A 79 -6.99 -1.17 8.05
N GLY A 80 -7.08 -0.79 6.77
CA GLY A 80 -7.66 -1.65 5.73
C GLY A 80 -6.93 -2.99 5.66
N PHE A 81 -5.60 -2.97 5.64
CA PHE A 81 -4.79 -4.17 5.67
C PHE A 81 -4.97 -5.01 6.93
N TYR A 82 -5.05 -4.38 8.11
CA TYR A 82 -5.29 -5.10 9.35
C TYR A 82 -6.56 -5.92 9.25
N PHE A 83 -7.67 -5.30 8.85
CA PHE A 83 -8.92 -6.03 8.71
C PHE A 83 -8.88 -7.07 7.58
N LEU A 84 -8.24 -6.74 6.45
CA LEU A 84 -8.12 -7.65 5.32
C LEU A 84 -7.36 -8.93 5.71
N TYR A 85 -6.16 -8.80 6.30
CA TYR A 85 -5.30 -9.95 6.56
C TYR A 85 -5.69 -10.73 7.82
N THR A 86 -6.18 -10.06 8.87
CA THR A 86 -6.60 -10.78 10.09
C THR A 86 -7.89 -11.57 9.88
N ARG A 87 -8.83 -11.04 9.08
CA ARG A 87 -10.16 -11.64 8.92
C ARG A 87 -10.33 -12.48 7.65
N PHE A 88 -9.61 -12.15 6.57
CA PHE A 88 -9.70 -12.86 5.29
C PHE A 88 -8.43 -13.64 4.96
N GLY A 89 -8.49 -14.47 3.92
CA GLY A 89 -7.33 -15.18 3.38
C GLY A 89 -6.31 -14.22 2.75
N THR A 90 -5.04 -14.63 2.68
CA THR A 90 -3.97 -13.86 2.00
C THR A 90 -4.27 -13.62 0.51
N SER A 91 -5.08 -14.47 -0.11
CA SER A 91 -5.54 -14.32 -1.49
C SER A 91 -6.33 -13.02 -1.73
N TYR A 92 -7.03 -12.49 -0.71
CA TYR A 92 -7.76 -11.21 -0.81
C TYR A 92 -6.82 -10.00 -1.01
N TYR A 93 -5.51 -10.19 -0.85
CA TYR A 93 -4.53 -9.20 -1.29
C TYR A 93 -4.66 -8.86 -2.77
N SER A 94 -4.96 -9.85 -3.64
CA SER A 94 -5.12 -9.62 -5.07
C SER A 94 -6.24 -8.63 -5.36
N LEU A 95 -7.35 -8.70 -4.61
CA LEU A 95 -8.46 -7.77 -4.74
C LEU A 95 -8.04 -6.35 -4.34
N TYR A 96 -7.36 -6.21 -3.19
CA TYR A 96 -6.79 -4.93 -2.79
C TYR A 96 -5.82 -4.37 -3.85
N ALA A 97 -4.91 -5.20 -4.34
CA ALA A 97 -3.85 -4.79 -5.26
C ALA A 97 -4.45 -4.22 -6.55
N VAL A 98 -5.48 -4.87 -7.09
CA VAL A 98 -6.18 -4.34 -8.26
C VAL A 98 -6.93 -3.05 -7.94
N LEU A 99 -7.68 -2.98 -6.84
CA LEU A 99 -8.38 -1.75 -6.45
C LEU A 99 -7.41 -0.58 -6.23
N SER A 100 -6.23 -0.85 -5.68
CA SER A 100 -5.17 0.14 -5.50
C SER A 100 -4.60 0.61 -6.84
N ILE A 101 -4.43 -0.29 -7.82
CA ILE A 101 -4.01 0.08 -9.18
C ILE A 101 -5.08 0.98 -9.82
N LEU A 102 -6.35 0.61 -9.77
CA LEU A 102 -7.44 1.39 -10.36
C LEU A 102 -7.53 2.78 -9.75
N THR A 103 -7.54 2.88 -8.41
CA THR A 103 -7.62 4.18 -7.72
C THR A 103 -6.39 5.04 -7.97
N THR A 104 -5.18 4.47 -7.94
CA THR A 104 -3.95 5.26 -8.12
C THR A 104 -3.74 5.65 -9.58
N ALA A 105 -3.84 4.71 -10.52
CA ALA A 105 -3.57 5.00 -11.93
C ALA A 105 -4.66 5.88 -12.56
N ILE A 106 -5.95 5.60 -12.26
CA ILE A 106 -7.06 6.33 -12.88
C ILE A 106 -7.32 7.64 -12.14
N VAL A 107 -7.59 7.59 -10.84
CA VAL A 107 -7.97 8.81 -10.10
C VAL A 107 -6.77 9.73 -9.94
N VAL A 108 -5.65 9.23 -9.44
CA VAL A 108 -4.49 10.07 -9.17
C VAL A 108 -3.70 10.38 -10.44
N GLY A 109 -3.33 9.37 -11.23
CA GLY A 109 -2.55 9.55 -12.45
C GLY A 109 -3.30 10.31 -13.54
N ILE A 110 -4.44 9.78 -14.01
CA ILE A 110 -5.19 10.37 -15.13
C ILE A 110 -5.96 11.62 -14.69
N PHE A 111 -6.77 11.57 -13.63
CA PHE A 111 -7.67 12.68 -13.31
C PHE A 111 -6.99 13.84 -12.57
N ILE A 112 -6.13 13.56 -11.57
CA ILE A 112 -5.48 14.60 -10.77
C ILE A 112 -4.22 15.13 -11.48
N PHE A 113 -3.29 14.25 -11.82
CA PHE A 113 -1.99 14.65 -12.40
C PHE A 113 -2.00 14.78 -13.92
N LYS A 114 -3.07 14.33 -14.60
CA LYS A 114 -3.23 14.43 -16.06
C LYS A 114 -2.06 13.80 -16.82
N GLU A 115 -1.57 12.67 -16.31
CA GLU A 115 -0.48 11.93 -16.93
C GLU A 115 -0.89 11.36 -18.30
N SER A 116 0.07 11.27 -19.22
CA SER A 116 -0.19 10.72 -20.55
C SER A 116 -0.34 9.19 -20.50
N PHE A 117 -1.48 8.71 -20.98
CA PHE A 117 -1.79 7.29 -21.05
C PHE A 117 -1.66 6.81 -22.50
N ASN A 118 -0.77 5.84 -22.73
CA ASN A 118 -0.65 5.17 -24.02
C ASN A 118 -1.60 3.95 -24.09
N PHE A 119 -1.74 3.40 -25.29
CA PHE A 119 -2.59 2.23 -25.53
C PHE A 119 -2.26 1.04 -24.63
N TYR A 120 -0.97 0.75 -24.39
CA TYR A 120 -0.54 -0.37 -23.57
C TYR A 120 -0.88 -0.17 -22.08
N HIS A 121 -0.82 1.06 -21.57
CA HIS A 121 -1.30 1.39 -20.22
C HIS A 121 -2.82 1.22 -20.13
N GLY A 122 -3.57 1.56 -21.18
CA GLY A 122 -5.00 1.28 -21.26
C GLY A 122 -5.29 -0.22 -21.22
N LEU A 123 -4.52 -1.01 -21.99
CA LEU A 123 -4.66 -2.46 -22.01
C LEU A 123 -4.35 -3.10 -20.65
N SER A 124 -3.34 -2.59 -19.93
CA SER A 124 -3.02 -3.09 -18.59
C SER A 124 -4.13 -2.76 -17.57
N LEU A 125 -4.80 -1.61 -17.69
CA LEU A 125 -5.97 -1.32 -16.87
C LEU A 125 -7.12 -2.30 -17.17
N ILE A 126 -7.39 -2.61 -18.44
CA ILE A 126 -8.44 -3.56 -18.82
C ILE A 126 -8.15 -4.95 -18.24
N THR A 127 -6.90 -5.42 -18.32
CA THR A 127 -6.54 -6.75 -17.76
C THR A 127 -6.63 -6.80 -16.24
N THR A 128 -6.53 -5.66 -15.54
CA THR A 128 -6.78 -5.63 -14.10
C THR A 128 -8.24 -5.94 -13.76
N PHE A 129 -9.22 -5.49 -14.56
CA PHE A 129 -10.62 -5.88 -14.38
C PHE A 129 -10.84 -7.38 -14.60
N LEU A 130 -10.20 -7.97 -15.62
CA LEU A 130 -10.22 -9.42 -15.83
C LEU A 130 -9.62 -10.18 -14.63
N THR A 131 -8.59 -9.62 -14.00
CA THR A 131 -7.99 -10.19 -12.78
C THR A 131 -9.00 -10.23 -11.63
N ILE A 132 -9.78 -9.16 -11.41
CA ILE A 132 -10.87 -9.17 -10.41
C ILE A 132 -11.91 -10.23 -10.75
N LEU A 133 -12.34 -10.30 -12.01
CA LEU A 133 -13.35 -11.26 -12.45
C LEU A 133 -12.91 -12.70 -12.14
N PHE A 134 -11.69 -13.08 -12.53
CA PHE A 134 -11.16 -14.40 -12.23
C PHE A 134 -10.97 -14.64 -10.74
N PHE A 135 -10.53 -13.64 -9.98
CA PHE A 135 -10.43 -13.73 -8.52
C PHE A 135 -11.79 -14.03 -7.88
N TYR A 136 -12.84 -13.33 -8.32
CA TYR A 136 -14.20 -13.52 -7.83
C TYR A 136 -14.73 -14.92 -8.17
N LEU A 137 -14.60 -15.35 -9.43
CA LEU A 137 -15.01 -16.69 -9.87
C LEU A 137 -14.28 -17.80 -9.11
N GLY A 138 -12.97 -17.63 -8.86
CA GLY A 138 -12.17 -18.56 -8.05
C GLY A 138 -12.63 -18.61 -6.60
N SER A 139 -12.95 -17.45 -6.01
CA SER A 139 -13.43 -17.36 -4.62
C SER A 139 -14.77 -18.08 -4.42
N LEU A 140 -15.70 -17.96 -5.38
CA LEU A 140 -17.00 -18.65 -5.34
C LEU A 140 -16.86 -20.18 -5.29
N LYS A 141 -15.89 -20.73 -6.04
CA LYS A 141 -15.67 -22.17 -6.16
C LYS A 141 -14.99 -22.80 -4.93
N VAL A 142 -14.29 -22.00 -4.12
CA VAL A 142 -13.63 -22.47 -2.89
C VAL A 142 -14.63 -22.54 -1.72
N THR A 143 -15.76 -21.83 -1.80
CA THR A 143 -16.85 -21.84 -0.81
C THR A 143 -17.90 -22.95 -1.02
N THR A 144 -17.77 -23.76 -2.07
CA THR A 144 -18.59 -24.96 -2.34
C THR A 144 -17.79 -26.22 -2.13
#